data_AF-A0A7W5FCY1-F1
#
_entry.id   AF-A0A7W5FCY1-F1
#
_cell.length_a   1.000
_cell.length_b   1.000
_cell.length_c   1.000
_cell.angle_alpha   90.00
_cell.angle_beta   90.00
_cell.angle_gamma   90.00
#
_symmetry.space_group_name_H-M   'P 1'
#
loop_
_entity.id
_entity.type
_entity.pdbx_description
1 polymer ?
#
loop_
_entity_poly.entity_id
_entity_poly.type
_entity_poly.pdbx_seq_one_letter_code
_entity_poly.pdbx_strand_id
1 'polypeptide(L)' 'MNAVIDDVRSEALFASYVQRSQEPTPEVIRTAVSTMVDQLGESGCAEIVAQEYGEHPDCAIGRMAWARDAVRLAFAG' A
#
# COMPACT_ATOMS: atom_id res chain seq x y z
N MET A 1 12.99 3.16 13.42
CA MET A 1 13.35 2.68 12.07
C MET A 1 12.23 1.92 11.35
N ASN A 2 11.12 1.52 12.00
CA ASN A 2 10.01 0.83 11.30
C ASN A 2 9.06 1.76 10.51
N ALA A 3 8.95 3.04 10.86
CA ALA A 3 7.98 3.94 10.23
C ALA A 3 8.22 4.14 8.72
N VAL A 4 9.48 4.27 8.30
CA VAL A 4 9.83 4.41 6.87
C VAL A 4 9.48 3.14 6.10
N ILE A 5 9.75 1.96 6.68
CA ILE A 5 9.41 0.68 6.07
C ILE A 5 7.89 0.53 5.98
N ASP A 6 7.14 0.94 7.00
CA ASP A 6 5.68 0.88 6.97
C ASP A 6 5.06 1.86 5.96
N ASP A 7 5.68 3.02 5.75
CA ASP A 7 5.26 3.96 4.69
C ASP A 7 5.47 3.33 3.30
N VAL A 8 6.66 2.78 3.02
CA VAL A 8 6.95 2.06 1.76
C VAL A 8 5.97 0.90 1.54
N ARG A 9 5.70 0.09 2.56
CA ARG A 9 4.73 -1.02 2.47
C ARG A 9 3.31 -0.52 2.21
N SER A 10 2.93 0.60 2.82
CA SER A 10 1.60 1.20 2.64
C SER A 10 1.43 1.76 1.23
N GLU A 11 2.45 2.43 0.70
CA GLU A 11 2.50 2.94 -0.69
C GLU A 11 2.47 1.79 -1.71
N ALA A 12 3.23 0.73 -1.46
CA ALA A 12 3.20 -0.48 -2.28
C ALA A 12 1.82 -1.14 -2.29
N LEU A 13 1.18 -1.29 -1.12
CA LEU A 13 -0.18 -1.84 -1.06
C LEU A 13 -1.20 -0.92 -1.73
N PHE A 14 -1.07 0.40 -1.55
CA PHE A 14 -1.90 1.41 -2.20
C PHE A 14 -1.87 1.23 -3.73
N ALA A 15 -0.67 1.12 -4.30
CA ALA A 15 -0.42 0.96 -5.74
C ALA A 15 -0.80 -0.44 -6.29
N SER A 16 -1.07 -1.41 -5.43
CA SER A 16 -1.47 -2.76 -5.84
C SER A 16 -2.94 -2.83 -6.28
N TYR A 17 -3.31 -3.93 -6.96
CA TYR A 17 -4.69 -4.22 -7.31
C TYR A 17 -5.52 -4.83 -6.17
N VAL A 18 -4.94 -5.13 -5.00
CA VAL A 18 -5.65 -5.75 -3.88
C VAL A 18 -6.65 -4.76 -3.28
N GLN A 19 -7.90 -5.14 -3.11
CA GLN A 19 -8.98 -4.28 -2.61
C GLN A 19 -9.48 -4.73 -1.24
N ARG A 20 -9.95 -3.77 -0.43
CA ARG A 20 -10.57 -4.04 0.88
C ARG A 20 -11.74 -5.03 0.80
N SER A 21 -12.56 -4.92 -0.25
CA SER A 21 -13.74 -5.76 -0.50
C SER A 21 -13.42 -7.23 -0.72
N GLN A 22 -12.17 -7.57 -1.04
CA GLN A 22 -11.72 -8.95 -1.21
C GLN A 22 -11.42 -9.64 0.13
N GLU A 23 -11.50 -8.91 1.25
CA GLU A 23 -11.14 -9.40 2.60
C GLU A 23 -9.78 -10.12 2.60
N PRO A 24 -8.70 -9.47 2.11
CA PRO A 24 -7.43 -10.15 1.88
C PRO A 24 -6.80 -10.62 3.18
N THR A 25 -6.20 -11.81 3.14
CA THR A 25 -5.43 -12.34 4.28
C THR A 25 -4.10 -11.58 4.42
N PRO A 26 -3.46 -11.65 5.61
CA PRO A 26 -2.13 -11.08 5.79
C PRO A 26 -1.09 -11.55 4.75
N GLU A 27 -1.16 -12.81 4.32
CA GLU A 27 -0.25 -13.40 3.32
C GLU A 27 -0.43 -12.76 1.94
N VAL A 28 -1.68 -12.48 1.55
CA VAL A 28 -2.00 -11.79 0.30
C VAL A 28 -1.45 -10.36 0.33
N ILE A 29 -1.63 -9.66 1.45
CA ILE A 29 -1.10 -8.31 1.64
C ILE A 29 0.43 -8.31 1.53
N ARG A 30 1.12 -9.20 2.25
CA ARG A 30 2.59 -9.29 2.23
C ARG A 30 3.11 -9.61 0.83
N THR A 31 2.46 -10.53 0.12
CA THR A 31 2.80 -10.86 -1.26
C THR A 31 2.63 -9.66 -2.18
N ALA A 32 1.48 -8.99 -2.15
CA ALA A 32 1.20 -7.83 -2.98
C ALA A 32 2.21 -6.70 -2.74
N VAL A 33 2.53 -6.43 -1.47
CA VAL A 33 3.56 -5.45 -1.10
C VAL A 33 4.91 -5.81 -1.70
N SER A 34 5.38 -7.05 -1.53
CA SER A 34 6.65 -7.49 -2.11
C SER A 34 6.65 -7.33 -3.63
N THR A 35 5.58 -7.80 -4.29
CA THR A 35 5.42 -7.70 -5.74
C THR A 35 5.48 -6.26 -6.24
N MET A 36 4.81 -5.33 -5.57
CA MET A 36 4.83 -3.92 -6.00
C MET A 36 6.18 -3.25 -5.74
N VAL A 37 6.85 -3.55 -4.62
CA VAL A 37 8.22 -3.06 -4.35
C VAL A 37 9.21 -3.62 -5.37
N ASP A 38 9.10 -4.91 -5.72
CA ASP A 38 9.97 -5.54 -6.73
C ASP A 38 9.75 -4.96 -8.13
N GLN A 39 8.51 -4.59 -8.46
CA GLN A 39 8.15 -4.06 -9.78
C GLN A 39 8.44 -2.57 -9.96
N LEU A 40 8.20 -1.76 -8.92
CA LEU A 40 8.23 -0.29 -9.01
C LEU A 40 9.37 0.35 -8.23
N GLY A 41 9.94 -0.38 -7.26
CA GLY A 41 10.78 0.21 -6.22
C GLY A 41 9.99 1.13 -5.28
N GLU A 42 10.68 1.63 -4.26
CA GLU A 42 10.09 2.53 -3.25
C GLU A 42 9.59 3.84 -3.89
N SER A 43 10.43 4.50 -4.70
CA SER A 43 10.07 5.76 -5.37
C SER A 43 8.89 5.61 -6.33
N GLY A 44 8.82 4.51 -7.08
CA GLY A 44 7.72 4.29 -8.02
C GLY A 44 6.37 4.09 -7.32
N CYS A 45 6.37 3.46 -6.14
CA CYS A 45 5.15 3.38 -5.33
C CYS A 45 4.71 4.77 -4.85
N ALA A 46 5.64 5.59 -4.37
CA ALA A 46 5.37 6.97 -3.95
C ALA A 46 4.87 7.86 -5.10
N GLU A 47 5.40 7.69 -6.31
CA GLU A 47 4.95 8.41 -7.51
C GLU A 47 3.49 8.08 -7.87
N ILE A 48 3.10 6.80 -7.82
CA ILE A 48 1.70 6.39 -8.05
C ILE A 48 0.79 7.00 -6.99
N VAL A 49 1.20 6.98 -5.71
CA VAL A 49 0.43 7.60 -4.64
C VAL A 49 0.26 9.10 -4.92
N ALA A 50 1.34 9.81 -5.25
CA ALA A 50 1.28 11.24 -5.54
C ALA A 50 0.36 11.56 -6.73
N GLN A 51 0.41 10.75 -7.79
CA GLN A 51 -0.45 10.92 -8.96
C GLN A 51 -1.93 10.76 -8.60
N GLU A 52 -2.28 9.69 -7.88
CA GLU A 52 -3.68 9.44 -7.49
C GLU A 52 -4.21 10.49 -6.50
N TYR A 53 -3.37 11.01 -5.60
CA TYR A 53 -3.76 12.13 -4.75
C TYR A 53 -3.99 13.44 -5.54
N GLY A 54 -3.36 13.60 -6.71
CA GLY A 54 -3.58 14.72 -7.61
C GLY A 54 -4.83 14.57 -8.46
N GLU A 55 -5.05 13.40 -9.05
CA GLU A 55 -6.19 13.15 -9.96
C GLU A 55 -7.49 12.80 -9.21
N HIS A 56 -7.39 12.02 -8.14
CA HIS A 56 -8.51 11.44 -7.41
C HIS A 56 -8.33 11.56 -5.88
N PRO A 57 -8.22 12.77 -5.32
CA PRO A 57 -7.86 12.98 -3.91
C PRO A 57 -8.79 12.26 -2.93
N ASP A 58 -10.12 12.29 -3.16
CA ASP A 58 -11.09 11.65 -2.26
C ASP A 58 -10.95 10.12 -2.25
N CYS A 59 -10.71 9.52 -3.43
CA CYS A 59 -10.49 8.08 -3.57
C CYS A 59 -9.16 7.66 -2.95
N ALA A 60 -8.11 8.46 -3.16
CA ALA A 60 -6.77 8.20 -2.67
C ALA A 60 -6.72 8.23 -1.13
N ILE A 61 -7.42 9.17 -0.47
CA ILE A 61 -7.47 9.24 1.00
C ILE A 61 -8.03 7.94 1.59
N GLY A 62 -9.18 7.48 1.09
CA GLY A 62 -9.81 6.24 1.57
C GLY A 62 -8.94 5.01 1.34
N ARG A 63 -8.30 4.95 0.16
CA ARG A 63 -7.38 3.88 -0.22
C ARG A 63 -6.15 3.84 0.68
N MET A 64 -5.52 4.99 0.94
CA MET A 64 -4.29 5.07 1.73
C MET A 64 -4.56 4.79 3.21
N ALA A 65 -5.67 5.28 3.77
CA ALA A 65 -6.07 4.97 5.13
C ALA A 65 -6.22 3.45 5.32
N TRP A 66 -6.94 2.79 4.40
CA TRP A 66 -7.06 1.33 4.42
C TRP A 66 -5.71 0.63 4.27
N ALA A 67 -4.86 1.08 3.34
CA ALA A 67 -3.56 0.44 3.10
C ALA A 67 -2.67 0.48 4.36
N ARG A 68 -2.62 1.63 5.06
CA ARG A 68 -1.85 1.77 6.31
C ARG A 68 -2.32 0.81 7.38
N ASP A 69 -3.63 0.69 7.58
CA ASP A 69 -4.19 -0.20 8.60
C ASP A 69 -4.00 -1.68 8.23
N ALA A 70 -4.18 -2.03 6.97
CA ALA A 70 -3.97 -3.38 6.46
C ALA A 70 -2.50 -3.82 6.59
N VAL A 71 -1.54 -2.94 6.28
CA VAL A 71 -0.10 -3.21 6.46
C VAL A 71 0.23 -3.39 7.94
N ARG A 72 -0.25 -2.50 8.82
CA ARG A 72 -0.01 -2.66 10.26
C ARG A 72 -0.48 -4.01 10.78
N LEU A 73 -1.67 -4.45 10.37
CA LEU A 73 -2.22 -5.75 10.77
C LEU A 73 -1.43 -6.92 10.17
N ALA A 74 -1.06 -6.84 8.90
CA ALA A 74 -0.38 -7.93 8.20
C ALA A 74 1.08 -8.15 8.63
N PHE A 75 1.71 -7.12 9.22
CA PHE A 75 3.12 -7.12 9.65
C PHE A 75 3.30 -6.93 11.16
N ALA A 76 2.25 -7.08 11.97
CA ALA A 76 2.30 -6.95 13.44
C ALA A 76 3.09 -8.07 14.18
N GLY A 77 3.75 -8.99 13.45
CA GLY A 77 4.46 -10.15 13.99
C GLY A 77 5.97 -9.95 14.05
#